data_AF-A0A7Y3JTX0-F1
#
_entry.id   AF-A0A7Y3JTX0-F1
#
_cell.length_a   1.000
_cell.length_b   1.000
_cell.length_c   1.000
_cell.angle_alpha   90.00
_cell.angle_beta   90.00
_cell.angle_gamma   90.00
#
_symmetry.space_group_name_H-M   'P 1'
#
loop_
_entity.id
_entity.type
_entity.pdbx_description
1 polymer ?
#
loop_
_entity_poly.entity_id
_entity_poly.type
_entity_poly.pdbx_seq_one_letter_code
_entity_poly.pdbx_strand_id
1 'polypeptide(L)'
;MFSPAFKPDWPAAAELGRQLRFVDPVALMHLSRGLTFNPLRSAEVLDDVLVHFNETSGYVAEVETWVRAGGLQAGACPAYPGGRIIADVREAANAEGKTAHTAAILKEAREAGVAPAVFLSMVSPLLDVAMRVELPMRAILHGNPALACTYTLYLHTLLTSEGEAYLYYGITKRGWNIRFHEHTRAAVATASKRLFARTLNALIDARIAERTGRADDRPKLAGLITTICATGSLAGKRMTRRRLWSRNIASRPNIPSVST
;
A
#
# COMPACT_ATOMS: atom_id res chain seq x y z
N MET A 1 3.24 -16.55 16.54
CA MET A 1 3.20 -17.39 15.33
C MET A 1 3.11 -16.45 14.14
N PHE A 2 4.05 -16.50 13.18
CA PHE A 2 4.00 -15.61 12.00
C PHE A 2 3.07 -16.20 10.95
N SER A 3 2.02 -15.46 10.55
CA SER A 3 1.21 -15.86 9.41
C SER A 3 2.06 -15.79 8.13
N PRO A 4 2.10 -16.86 7.31
CA PRO A 4 2.80 -16.80 6.04
C PRO A 4 2.13 -15.76 5.12
N ALA A 5 2.89 -15.25 4.15
CA ALA A 5 2.31 -14.41 3.11
C ALA A 5 1.19 -15.15 2.38
N PHE A 6 0.13 -14.44 2.00
CA PHE A 6 -0.99 -15.02 1.29
C PHE A 6 -0.52 -15.65 -0.03
N LYS A 7 -0.87 -16.92 -0.26
CA LYS A 7 -0.59 -17.62 -1.51
C LYS A 7 -1.61 -17.17 -2.55
N PRO A 8 -1.19 -16.59 -3.69
CA PRO A 8 -2.14 -16.13 -4.71
C PRO A 8 -3.02 -17.27 -5.23
N ASP A 9 -4.31 -17.00 -5.35
CA ASP A 9 -5.32 -17.87 -5.97
C ASP A 9 -6.03 -17.09 -7.08
N TRP A 10 -5.43 -17.11 -8.27
CA TRP A 10 -5.90 -16.36 -9.42
C TRP A 10 -7.28 -16.82 -9.92
N PRO A 11 -7.59 -18.14 -9.97
CA PRO A 11 -8.94 -18.60 -10.30
C PRO A 11 -10.00 -18.08 -9.32
N ALA A 12 -9.75 -18.17 -8.00
CA ALA A 12 -10.69 -17.65 -7.01
C ALA A 12 -10.87 -16.12 -7.12
N ALA A 13 -9.79 -15.38 -7.39
CA ALA A 13 -9.86 -13.95 -7.62
C ALA A 13 -10.70 -13.57 -8.85
N ALA A 14 -10.56 -14.33 -9.94
CA ALA A 14 -11.32 -14.11 -11.16
C ALA A 14 -12.79 -14.50 -11.04
N GLU A 15 -13.11 -15.53 -10.24
CA GLU A 15 -14.49 -15.87 -9.87
C GLU A 15 -15.11 -14.77 -9.00
N LEU A 16 -14.42 -14.37 -7.94
CA LEU A 16 -14.87 -13.29 -7.05
C LEU A 16 -15.08 -11.97 -7.83
N GLY A 17 -14.20 -11.65 -8.78
CA GLY A 17 -14.31 -10.45 -9.60
C GLY A 17 -15.57 -10.39 -10.47
N ARG A 18 -16.23 -11.53 -10.76
CA ARG A 18 -17.54 -11.55 -11.43
C ARG A 18 -18.70 -11.23 -10.50
N GLN A 19 -18.49 -11.31 -9.19
CA GLN A 19 -19.50 -11.09 -8.16
C GLN A 19 -19.43 -9.68 -7.59
N LEU A 20 -18.23 -9.11 -7.48
CA LEU A 20 -18.02 -7.75 -6.97
C LEU A 20 -18.40 -6.68 -8.00
N ARG A 21 -18.95 -5.57 -7.51
CA ARG A 21 -19.48 -4.49 -8.35
C ARG A 21 -18.38 -3.60 -8.92
N PHE A 22 -17.42 -3.20 -8.11
CA PHE A 22 -16.42 -2.18 -8.44
C PHE A 22 -15.00 -2.71 -8.38
N VAL A 23 -14.67 -3.53 -7.38
CA VAL A 23 -13.30 -3.98 -7.12
C VAL A 23 -12.91 -5.14 -8.04
N ASP A 24 -11.74 -5.05 -8.65
CA ASP A 24 -11.04 -6.16 -9.32
C ASP A 24 -10.12 -6.89 -8.32
N PRO A 25 -10.49 -8.09 -7.84
CA PRO A 25 -9.67 -8.85 -6.88
C PRO A 25 -8.36 -9.35 -7.49
N VAL A 26 -8.29 -9.55 -8.81
CA VAL A 26 -7.06 -9.97 -9.50
C VAL A 26 -6.04 -8.84 -9.44
N ALA A 27 -6.47 -7.61 -9.71
CA ALA A 27 -5.63 -6.42 -9.58
C ALA A 27 -5.18 -6.21 -8.13
N LEU A 28 -6.10 -6.31 -7.16
CA LEU A 28 -5.76 -6.20 -5.74
C LEU A 28 -4.74 -7.28 -5.32
N MET A 29 -4.93 -8.53 -5.76
CA MET A 29 -4.00 -9.63 -5.48
C MET A 29 -2.61 -9.41 -6.09
N HIS A 30 -2.53 -8.84 -7.30
CA HIS A 30 -1.25 -8.45 -7.88
C HIS A 30 -0.52 -7.39 -7.05
N LEU A 31 -1.27 -6.41 -6.52
CA LEU A 31 -0.71 -5.27 -5.78
C LEU A 31 -0.47 -5.56 -4.30
N SER A 32 -1.12 -6.56 -3.71
CA SER A 32 -0.90 -6.96 -2.31
C SER A 32 -0.03 -8.22 -2.17
N ARG A 33 0.39 -8.83 -3.29
CA ARG A 33 1.18 -10.07 -3.30
C ARG A 33 2.36 -10.00 -2.32
N GLY A 34 2.52 -11.03 -1.50
CA GLY A 34 3.62 -11.12 -0.53
C GLY A 34 3.36 -10.41 0.79
N LEU A 35 2.20 -9.75 0.96
CA LEU A 35 1.71 -9.33 2.26
C LEU A 35 1.05 -10.52 2.96
N THR A 36 0.93 -10.44 4.28
CA THR A 36 0.10 -11.35 5.07
C THR A 36 -1.39 -11.12 4.86
N PHE A 37 -1.74 -9.97 4.27
CA PHE A 37 -3.10 -9.55 3.96
C PHE A 37 -3.84 -10.58 3.10
N ASN A 38 -5.08 -10.91 3.43
CA ASN A 38 -5.93 -11.73 2.57
C ASN A 38 -6.60 -10.87 1.48
N PRO A 39 -6.13 -10.89 0.22
CA PRO A 39 -6.67 -10.03 -0.83
C PRO A 39 -8.11 -10.35 -1.20
N LEU A 40 -8.56 -11.60 -1.06
CA LEU A 40 -9.92 -11.99 -1.45
C LEU A 40 -10.93 -11.42 -0.46
N ARG A 41 -10.72 -11.67 0.85
CA ARG A 41 -11.58 -11.10 1.91
C ARG A 41 -11.54 -9.58 1.93
N SER A 42 -10.37 -9.02 1.63
CA SER A 42 -10.19 -7.57 1.55
C SER A 42 -10.91 -6.95 0.36
N ALA A 43 -10.99 -7.66 -0.78
CA ALA A 43 -11.76 -7.20 -1.93
C ALA A 43 -13.25 -7.14 -1.62
N GLU A 44 -13.79 -8.15 -0.93
CA GLU A 44 -15.21 -8.18 -0.51
C GLU A 44 -15.56 -6.97 0.36
N VAL A 45 -14.86 -6.79 1.50
CA VAL A 45 -15.19 -5.67 2.42
C VAL A 45 -14.92 -4.31 1.80
N LEU A 46 -13.95 -4.21 0.89
CA LEU A 46 -13.69 -2.99 0.13
C LEU A 46 -14.80 -2.69 -0.86
N ASP A 47 -15.28 -3.71 -1.59
CA ASP A 47 -16.37 -3.54 -2.53
C ASP A 47 -17.65 -3.11 -1.81
N ASP A 48 -17.97 -3.75 -0.69
CA ASP A 48 -19.14 -3.41 0.13
C ASP A 48 -19.15 -1.92 0.53
N VAL A 49 -18.04 -1.38 1.03
CA VAL A 49 -17.97 0.04 1.41
C VAL A 49 -17.99 0.98 0.21
N LEU A 50 -17.43 0.56 -0.93
CA LEU A 50 -17.47 1.35 -2.16
C LEU A 50 -18.87 1.35 -2.77
N VAL A 51 -19.59 0.23 -2.73
CA VAL A 51 -21.01 0.11 -3.11
C VAL A 51 -21.85 1.06 -2.28
N HIS A 52 -21.76 0.95 -0.96
CA HIS A 52 -22.54 1.79 -0.06
C HIS A 52 -22.23 3.29 -0.23
N PHE A 53 -20.96 3.64 -0.37
CA PHE A 53 -20.58 5.03 -0.64
C PHE A 53 -21.09 5.52 -2.00
N ASN A 54 -21.10 4.65 -3.01
CA ASN A 54 -21.60 5.00 -4.34
C ASN A 54 -23.12 5.20 -4.36
N GLU A 55 -23.89 4.48 -3.56
CA GLU A 55 -25.36 4.65 -3.48
C GLU A 55 -25.75 6.09 -3.12
N THR A 56 -24.94 6.76 -2.31
CA THR A 56 -25.20 8.14 -1.86
C THR A 56 -24.48 9.20 -2.70
N SER A 57 -23.36 8.86 -3.33
CA SER A 57 -22.50 9.85 -4.01
C SER A 57 -22.42 9.72 -5.53
N GLY A 58 -22.70 8.54 -6.08
CA GLY A 58 -22.43 8.19 -7.50
C GLY A 58 -20.95 8.20 -7.91
N TYR A 59 -20.05 8.55 -7.00
CA TYR A 59 -18.66 8.88 -7.34
C TYR A 59 -17.83 7.67 -7.78
N VAL A 60 -18.03 6.50 -7.18
CA VAL A 60 -17.23 5.31 -7.53
C VAL A 60 -17.54 4.85 -8.94
N ALA A 61 -18.81 4.88 -9.35
CA ALA A 61 -19.24 4.56 -10.71
C ALA A 61 -18.70 5.57 -11.74
N GLU A 62 -18.61 6.85 -11.38
CA GLU A 62 -17.99 7.89 -12.21
C GLU A 62 -16.49 7.60 -12.43
N VAL A 63 -15.76 7.28 -11.36
CA VAL A 63 -14.34 6.91 -11.43
C VAL A 63 -14.15 5.63 -12.24
N GLU A 64 -14.99 4.60 -12.04
CA GLU A 64 -14.93 3.35 -12.80
C GLU A 64 -15.19 3.58 -14.30
N THR A 65 -16.18 4.40 -14.65
CA THR A 65 -16.47 4.81 -16.04
C THR A 65 -15.25 5.49 -16.67
N TRP A 66 -14.62 6.40 -15.93
CA TRP A 66 -13.37 7.04 -16.35
C TRP A 66 -12.22 6.03 -16.53
N VAL A 67 -12.08 5.04 -15.63
CA VAL A 67 -11.09 3.95 -15.78
C VAL A 67 -11.34 3.17 -17.07
N ARG A 68 -12.58 2.77 -17.33
CA ARG A 68 -12.98 2.03 -18.54
C ARG A 68 -12.74 2.83 -19.83
N ALA A 69 -12.85 4.15 -19.77
CA ALA A 69 -12.57 5.05 -20.91
C ALA A 69 -11.07 5.19 -21.24
N GLY A 70 -10.17 4.60 -20.45
CA GLY A 70 -8.71 4.68 -20.65
C GLY A 70 -7.97 5.38 -19.49
N GLY A 71 -8.68 5.73 -18.41
CA GLY A 71 -8.10 6.30 -17.20
C GLY A 71 -7.29 7.55 -17.49
N LEU A 72 -6.01 7.55 -17.11
CA LEU A 72 -5.12 8.71 -17.29
C LEU A 72 -4.96 9.14 -18.76
N GLN A 73 -5.21 8.26 -19.73
CA GLN A 73 -5.20 8.62 -21.15
C GLN A 73 -6.49 9.35 -21.57
N ALA A 74 -7.59 9.16 -20.84
CA ALA A 74 -8.88 9.81 -21.09
C ALA A 74 -9.02 11.18 -20.39
N GLY A 75 -8.04 11.57 -19.58
CA GLY A 75 -8.01 12.86 -18.88
C GLY A 75 -7.72 12.74 -17.39
N ALA A 76 -7.97 13.81 -16.65
CA ALA A 76 -7.82 13.83 -15.19
C ALA A 76 -8.87 12.93 -14.53
N CYS A 77 -8.50 12.32 -13.39
CA CYS A 77 -9.43 11.54 -12.58
C CYS A 77 -10.53 12.45 -12.01
N PRO A 78 -11.81 12.02 -11.99
CA PRO A 78 -12.89 12.75 -11.34
C PRO A 78 -12.54 13.13 -9.91
N ALA A 79 -12.76 14.40 -9.54
CA ALA A 79 -12.52 14.89 -8.20
C ALA A 79 -13.81 14.81 -7.37
N TYR A 80 -13.70 14.34 -6.12
CA TYR A 80 -14.82 14.38 -5.19
C TYR A 80 -14.86 15.76 -4.48
N PRO A 81 -16.00 16.47 -4.47
CA PRO A 81 -16.08 17.82 -3.88
C PRO A 81 -15.80 17.84 -2.37
N GLY A 82 -16.10 16.76 -1.65
CA GLY A 82 -15.96 16.67 -0.19
C GLY A 82 -14.56 16.31 0.31
N GLY A 83 -13.52 16.42 -0.51
CA GLY A 83 -12.14 16.05 -0.16
C GLY A 83 -11.66 14.78 -0.86
N ARG A 84 -10.42 14.37 -0.58
CA ARG A 84 -9.90 13.10 -1.10
C ARG A 84 -10.63 11.94 -0.48
N ILE A 85 -11.10 11.02 -1.32
CA ILE A 85 -11.67 9.75 -0.88
C ILE A 85 -10.55 8.74 -0.66
N ILE A 86 -10.52 8.18 0.54
CA ILE A 86 -9.59 7.12 0.93
C ILE A 86 -10.41 5.94 1.44
N ALA A 87 -10.36 4.80 0.77
CA ALA A 87 -10.90 3.56 1.32
C ALA A 87 -9.81 2.87 2.15
N ASP A 88 -9.92 2.92 3.48
CA ASP A 88 -8.95 2.31 4.39
C ASP A 88 -9.38 0.90 4.78
N VAL A 89 -8.63 -0.10 4.31
CA VAL A 89 -8.84 -1.52 4.57
C VAL A 89 -7.87 -1.97 5.65
N ARG A 90 -8.39 -2.61 6.70
CA ARG A 90 -7.63 -3.09 7.85
C ARG A 90 -7.84 -4.57 8.05
N GLU A 91 -6.76 -5.24 8.44
CA GLU A 91 -6.75 -6.62 8.91
C GLU A 91 -6.27 -6.63 10.37
N ALA A 92 -7.10 -7.15 11.27
CA ALA A 92 -6.77 -7.27 12.68
C ALA A 92 -6.96 -8.72 13.13
N ALA A 93 -5.97 -9.29 13.80
CA ALA A 93 -6.08 -10.62 14.41
C ALA A 93 -6.32 -10.47 15.92
N ASN A 94 -7.23 -11.29 16.45
CA ASN A 94 -7.43 -11.38 17.90
C ASN A 94 -6.40 -12.32 18.56
N ALA A 95 -6.48 -12.47 19.89
CA ALA A 95 -5.56 -13.32 20.66
C ALA A 95 -5.62 -14.80 20.25
N GLU A 96 -6.77 -15.27 19.76
CA GLU A 96 -6.96 -16.63 19.25
C GLU A 96 -6.53 -16.80 17.78
N GLY A 97 -6.00 -15.75 17.16
CA GLY A 97 -5.57 -15.76 15.75
C GLY A 97 -6.70 -15.69 14.73
N LYS A 98 -7.94 -15.40 15.16
CA LYS A 98 -9.04 -15.10 14.24
C LYS A 98 -8.87 -13.70 13.68
N THR A 99 -8.97 -13.60 12.36
CA THR A 99 -8.76 -12.36 11.63
C THR A 99 -10.09 -11.69 11.27
N ALA A 100 -10.21 -10.41 11.60
CA ALA A 100 -11.27 -9.53 11.12
C ALA A 100 -10.74 -8.67 9.97
N HIS A 101 -11.56 -8.55 8.92
CA HIS A 101 -11.32 -7.66 7.79
C HIS A 101 -12.36 -6.56 7.85
N THR A 102 -11.91 -5.31 7.77
CA THR A 102 -12.79 -4.14 7.79
C THR A 102 -12.34 -3.15 6.74
N ALA A 103 -13.27 -2.38 6.20
CA ALA A 103 -12.97 -1.23 5.36
C ALA A 103 -13.81 -0.04 5.82
N ALA A 104 -13.32 1.17 5.57
CA ALA A 104 -14.06 2.40 5.81
C ALA A 104 -13.68 3.46 4.79
N ILE A 105 -14.63 4.34 4.46
CA ILE A 105 -14.36 5.52 3.65
C ILE A 105 -13.97 6.68 4.56
N LEU A 106 -12.76 7.19 4.36
CA LEU A 106 -12.26 8.42 4.96
C LEU A 106 -12.33 9.54 3.93
N LYS A 107 -12.69 10.74 4.39
CA LYS A 107 -12.75 11.96 3.59
C LYS A 107 -11.74 12.95 4.14
N GLU A 108 -10.67 13.19 3.40
CA GLU A 108 -9.65 14.16 3.79
C GLU A 108 -9.90 15.49 3.06
N ALA A 109 -10.56 16.41 3.76
CA ALA A 109 -10.98 17.71 3.21
C ALA A 109 -9.78 18.56 2.76
N ARG A 110 -8.63 18.45 3.44
CA ARG A 110 -7.42 19.21 3.09
C ARG A 110 -6.78 18.75 1.78
N GLU A 111 -7.16 17.56 1.30
CA GLU A 111 -6.67 16.96 0.06
C GLU A 111 -7.75 17.01 -1.05
N ALA A 112 -8.62 18.01 -1.04
CA ALA A 112 -9.59 18.21 -2.11
C ALA A 112 -8.92 18.28 -3.49
N GLY A 113 -9.51 17.60 -4.48
CA GLY A 113 -8.95 17.48 -5.83
C GLY A 113 -7.84 16.43 -5.99
N VAL A 114 -7.39 15.79 -4.91
CA VAL A 114 -6.45 14.67 -4.99
C VAL A 114 -7.20 13.38 -5.36
N ALA A 115 -6.60 12.59 -6.25
CA ALA A 115 -7.18 11.34 -6.72
C ALA A 115 -7.44 10.34 -5.58
N PRO A 116 -8.52 9.54 -5.67
CA PRO A 116 -8.92 8.62 -4.63
C PRO A 116 -7.91 7.49 -4.46
N ALA A 117 -7.76 7.01 -3.23
CA ALA A 117 -6.82 5.97 -2.87
C ALA A 117 -7.46 4.86 -2.04
N VAL A 118 -6.79 3.71 -2.02
CA VAL A 118 -7.09 2.60 -1.13
C VAL A 118 -5.87 2.36 -0.26
N PHE A 119 -6.07 2.35 1.05
CA PHE A 119 -5.03 2.06 2.02
C PHE A 119 -5.19 0.63 2.51
N LEU A 120 -4.10 -0.14 2.49
CA LEU A 120 -4.00 -1.42 3.18
C LEU A 120 -3.19 -1.17 4.44
N SER A 121 -3.90 -1.00 5.56
CA SER A 121 -3.34 -0.64 6.84
C SER A 121 -3.10 -1.89 7.70
N MET A 122 -1.88 -2.02 8.20
CA MET A 122 -1.35 -3.19 8.89
C MET A 122 -0.45 -2.77 10.06
N VAL A 123 -0.14 -3.71 10.93
CA VAL A 123 0.89 -3.56 11.97
C VAL A 123 1.91 -4.67 11.81
N SER A 124 3.21 -4.34 11.92
CA SER A 124 4.26 -5.34 11.95
C SER A 124 4.20 -6.10 13.28
N PRO A 125 3.93 -7.42 13.32
CA PRO A 125 3.84 -8.13 14.60
C PRO A 125 5.17 -8.20 15.35
N LEU A 126 6.30 -8.21 14.61
CA LEU A 126 7.63 -8.29 15.20
C LEU A 126 8.09 -6.94 15.77
N LEU A 127 7.87 -5.87 15.02
CA LEU A 127 8.41 -4.55 15.36
C LEU A 127 7.39 -3.67 16.09
N ASP A 128 6.12 -4.05 16.06
CA ASP A 128 5.00 -3.27 16.59
C ASP A 128 5.01 -1.84 16.04
N VAL A 129 5.04 -1.75 14.70
CA VAL A 129 5.03 -0.47 13.96
C VAL A 129 3.95 -0.49 12.90
N ALA A 130 3.34 0.67 12.66
CA ALA A 130 2.34 0.82 11.61
C ALA A 130 2.98 0.61 10.23
N MET A 131 2.31 -0.18 9.40
CA MET A 131 2.66 -0.41 8.00
C MET A 131 1.45 -0.07 7.13
N ARG A 132 1.65 0.70 6.05
CA ARG A 132 0.58 1.05 5.13
C ARG A 132 1.01 0.86 3.70
N VAL A 133 0.15 0.27 2.88
CA VAL A 133 0.30 0.30 1.42
C VAL A 133 -0.78 1.20 0.84
N GLU A 134 -0.39 2.20 0.07
CA GLU A 134 -1.31 3.13 -0.57
C GLU A 134 -1.39 2.79 -2.06
N LEU A 135 -2.59 2.41 -2.49
CA LEU A 135 -2.90 2.07 -3.87
C LEU A 135 -3.73 3.20 -4.48
N PRO A 136 -3.50 3.58 -5.75
CA PRO A 136 -4.43 4.46 -6.43
C PRO A 136 -5.71 3.65 -6.68
N MET A 137 -6.88 4.17 -6.28
CA MET A 137 -8.13 3.40 -6.33
C MET A 137 -8.40 2.87 -7.74
N ARG A 138 -8.15 3.70 -8.76
CA ARG A 138 -8.24 3.31 -10.18
C ARG A 138 -7.48 2.04 -10.57
N ALA A 139 -6.43 1.66 -9.83
CA ALA A 139 -5.60 0.51 -10.19
C ALA A 139 -6.24 -0.82 -9.76
N ILE A 140 -7.28 -0.77 -8.92
CA ILE A 140 -7.97 -1.95 -8.38
C ILE A 140 -9.48 -1.91 -8.69
N LEU A 141 -9.95 -0.95 -9.50
CA LEU A 141 -11.31 -0.96 -10.02
C LEU A 141 -11.37 -1.77 -11.32
N HIS A 142 -12.53 -2.34 -11.60
CA HIS A 142 -12.83 -2.99 -12.87
C HIS A 142 -12.59 -2.06 -14.06
N GLY A 143 -12.26 -2.66 -15.20
CA GLY A 143 -12.01 -1.95 -16.47
C GLY A 143 -10.57 -1.51 -16.69
N ASN A 144 -9.70 -1.61 -15.68
CA ASN A 144 -8.28 -1.33 -15.84
C ASN A 144 -7.58 -2.47 -16.63
N PRO A 145 -6.55 -2.20 -17.46
CA PRO A 145 -5.80 -3.26 -18.12
C PRO A 145 -5.13 -4.21 -17.12
N ALA A 146 -4.98 -5.47 -17.52
CA ALA A 146 -4.34 -6.49 -16.70
C ALA A 146 -2.95 -6.06 -16.22
N LEU A 147 -2.71 -6.16 -14.91
CA LEU A 147 -1.45 -5.73 -14.29
C LEU A 147 -0.30 -6.73 -14.47
N ALA A 148 -0.59 -7.94 -14.94
CA ALA A 148 0.42 -8.97 -15.19
C ALA A 148 1.51 -8.46 -16.15
N CYS A 149 2.78 -8.62 -15.75
CA CYS A 149 3.95 -8.19 -16.52
C CYS A 149 4.06 -6.67 -16.80
N THR A 150 3.26 -5.83 -16.14
CA THR A 150 3.33 -4.37 -16.25
C THR A 150 4.35 -3.76 -15.28
N TYR A 151 4.79 -2.53 -15.54
CA TYR A 151 5.60 -1.79 -14.57
C TYR A 151 4.76 -1.23 -13.43
N THR A 152 5.30 -1.33 -12.22
CA THR A 152 4.86 -0.61 -11.02
C THR A 152 5.92 0.41 -10.63
N LEU A 153 5.54 1.67 -10.51
CA LEU A 153 6.31 2.72 -9.85
C LEU A 153 5.83 2.81 -8.39
N TYR A 154 6.76 2.77 -7.46
CA TYR A 154 6.47 2.78 -6.03
C TYR A 154 7.45 3.66 -5.25
N LEU A 155 7.01 4.12 -4.09
CA LEU A 155 7.77 4.87 -3.10
C LEU A 155 7.66 4.15 -1.75
N HIS A 156 8.78 3.88 -1.12
CA HIS A 156 8.87 3.46 0.28
C HIS A 156 9.29 4.65 1.13
N THR A 157 8.54 4.88 2.20
CA THR A 157 8.82 5.90 3.21
C THR A 157 9.06 5.20 4.54
N LEU A 158 10.28 5.30 5.08
CA LEU A 158 10.62 4.84 6.42
C LEU A 158 10.46 6.02 7.38
N LEU A 159 9.52 5.91 8.31
CA LEU A 159 9.30 6.91 9.35
C LEU A 159 10.10 6.54 10.59
N THR A 160 10.73 7.53 11.21
CA THR A 160 11.52 7.34 12.43
C THR A 160 10.80 7.83 13.68
N SER A 161 11.24 7.36 14.85
CA SER A 161 10.79 7.83 16.16
C SER A 161 11.05 9.34 16.40
N GLU A 162 11.97 9.94 15.65
CA GLU A 162 12.34 11.36 15.76
C GLU A 162 11.53 12.26 14.80
N GLY A 163 10.63 11.67 14.01
CA GLY A 163 9.82 12.40 13.03
C GLY A 163 10.47 12.57 11.65
N GLU A 164 11.68 12.05 11.44
CA GLU A 164 12.35 12.05 10.13
C GLU A 164 11.74 10.98 9.20
N ALA A 165 11.79 11.24 7.89
CA ALA A 165 11.33 10.33 6.85
C ALA A 165 12.43 10.04 5.81
N TYR A 166 12.70 8.76 5.54
CA TYR A 166 13.60 8.32 4.47
C TYR A 166 12.81 7.81 3.28
N LEU A 167 13.11 8.34 2.10
CA LEU A 167 12.37 8.08 0.87
C LEU A 167 13.21 7.22 -0.09
N TYR A 168 12.61 6.15 -0.60
CA TYR A 168 13.18 5.34 -1.66
C TYR A 168 12.13 5.09 -2.73
N TYR A 169 12.39 5.43 -3.99
CA TYR A 169 11.50 5.03 -5.07
C TYR A 169 12.12 3.93 -5.93
N GLY A 170 11.26 3.17 -6.60
CA GLY A 170 11.66 2.12 -7.53
C GLY A 170 10.64 1.88 -8.61
N ILE A 171 11.11 1.26 -9.69
CA ILE A 171 10.28 0.81 -10.82
C ILE A 171 10.57 -0.67 -11.06
N THR A 172 9.54 -1.50 -11.20
CA THR A 172 9.69 -2.95 -11.36
C THR A 172 8.59 -3.58 -12.19
N LYS A 173 8.92 -4.65 -12.94
CA LYS A 173 7.92 -5.55 -13.55
C LYS A 173 7.59 -6.78 -12.70
N ARG A 174 8.41 -7.06 -11.69
CA ARG A 174 8.34 -8.28 -10.87
C ARG A 174 7.37 -8.16 -9.69
N GLY A 175 6.66 -7.03 -9.56
CA GLY A 175 5.91 -6.65 -8.36
C GLY A 175 6.78 -5.89 -7.36
N TRP A 176 6.21 -4.84 -6.76
CA TRP A 176 6.91 -3.95 -5.82
C TRP A 176 7.29 -4.71 -4.54
N ASN A 177 6.41 -5.57 -4.02
CA ASN A 177 6.64 -6.21 -2.73
C ASN A 177 7.70 -7.31 -2.80
N ILE A 178 7.83 -7.99 -3.93
CA ILE A 178 8.97 -8.90 -4.18
C ILE A 178 10.28 -8.13 -4.12
N ARG A 179 10.34 -6.92 -4.72
CA ARG A 179 11.52 -6.06 -4.65
C ARG A 179 11.77 -5.51 -3.25
N PHE A 180 10.72 -5.21 -2.50
CA PHE A 180 10.82 -4.80 -1.10
C PHE A 180 11.39 -5.94 -0.24
N HIS A 181 10.87 -7.16 -0.37
CA HIS A 181 11.39 -8.35 0.31
C HIS A 181 12.85 -8.64 -0.01
N GLU A 182 13.30 -8.44 -1.26
CA GLU A 182 14.73 -8.53 -1.60
C GLU A 182 15.57 -7.51 -0.81
N HIS A 183 15.06 -6.29 -0.60
CA HIS A 183 15.75 -5.29 0.23
C HIS A 183 15.72 -5.65 1.71
N THR A 184 14.59 -6.14 2.23
CA THR A 184 14.47 -6.57 3.63
C THR A 184 15.36 -7.78 3.93
N ARG A 185 15.39 -8.78 3.04
CA ARG A 185 16.33 -9.92 3.16
C ARG A 185 17.76 -9.44 3.08
N ALA A 186 18.09 -8.56 2.14
CA ALA A 186 19.43 -8.00 2.04
C ALA A 186 19.80 -7.13 3.25
N ALA A 187 18.84 -6.52 3.93
CA ALA A 187 19.05 -5.74 5.15
C ALA A 187 19.42 -6.65 6.32
N VAL A 188 18.69 -7.76 6.49
CA VAL A 188 18.81 -8.66 7.65
C VAL A 188 19.92 -9.70 7.48
N ALA A 189 20.07 -10.30 6.29
CA ALA A 189 20.92 -11.47 6.08
C ALA A 189 22.35 -11.13 5.60
N THR A 190 22.59 -9.92 5.09
CA THR A 190 23.88 -9.49 4.55
C THR A 190 24.15 -8.05 4.94
N ALA A 191 25.40 -7.68 5.24
CA ALA A 191 25.77 -6.28 5.39
C ALA A 191 25.68 -5.55 4.03
N SER A 192 24.46 -5.25 3.58
CA SER A 192 24.20 -4.71 2.25
C SER A 192 24.86 -3.34 2.10
N LYS A 193 25.65 -3.18 1.04
CA LYS A 193 26.23 -1.89 0.66
C LYS A 193 25.17 -0.90 0.14
N ARG A 194 23.94 -1.35 -0.14
CA ARG A 194 22.87 -0.50 -0.66
C ARG A 194 22.28 0.35 0.46
N LEU A 195 22.28 1.67 0.25
CA LEU A 195 21.84 2.65 1.25
C LEU A 195 20.46 2.34 1.86
N PHE A 196 19.46 2.02 1.03
CA PHE A 196 18.11 1.70 1.53
C PHE A 196 18.11 0.50 2.48
N ALA A 197 18.72 -0.62 2.06
CA ALA A 197 18.78 -1.83 2.88
C ALA A 197 19.59 -1.60 4.17
N ARG A 198 20.68 -0.85 4.09
CA ARG A 198 21.48 -0.48 5.28
C ARG A 198 20.70 0.40 6.26
N THR A 199 19.99 1.41 5.74
CA THR A 199 19.16 2.32 6.55
C THR A 199 18.02 1.55 7.21
N LEU A 200 17.30 0.72 6.44
CA LEU A 200 16.25 -0.14 6.94
C LEU A 200 16.78 -1.09 8.04
N ASN A 201 17.95 -1.71 7.83
CA ASN A 201 18.56 -2.57 8.85
C ASN A 201 18.85 -1.82 10.16
N ALA A 202 19.45 -0.63 10.07
CA ALA A 202 19.79 0.17 11.25
C ALA A 202 18.54 0.57 12.05
N LEU A 203 17.47 1.00 11.36
CA LEU A 203 16.22 1.37 12.00
C LEU A 203 15.48 0.16 12.62
N ILE A 204 15.52 -1.01 11.95
CA ILE A 204 14.97 -2.27 12.46
C ILE A 204 15.73 -2.73 13.69
N ASP A 205 17.06 -2.74 13.64
CA ASP A 205 17.92 -3.16 14.75
C ASP A 205 17.72 -2.28 15.99
N ALA A 206 17.65 -0.96 15.82
CA ALA A 206 17.34 -0.03 16.91
C ALA A 206 15.94 -0.25 17.50
N ARG A 207 14.93 -0.53 16.66
CA ARG A 207 13.57 -0.85 17.12
C ARG A 207 13.51 -2.18 17.88
N ILE A 208 14.25 -3.19 17.43
CA ILE A 208 14.36 -4.48 18.14
C ILE A 208 15.03 -4.27 19.51
N ALA A 209 16.11 -3.49 19.57
CA ALA A 209 16.79 -3.17 20.82
C ALA A 209 15.83 -2.57 21.85
N GLU A 210 15.04 -1.57 21.43
CA GLU A 210 14.01 -0.96 22.28
C GLU A 210 12.97 -1.99 22.75
N ARG A 211 12.46 -2.83 21.84
CA ARG A 211 11.46 -3.87 22.15
C ARG A 211 11.97 -4.93 23.12
N THR A 212 13.28 -5.16 23.18
CA THR A 212 13.90 -6.10 24.11
C THR A 212 14.47 -5.44 25.37
N GLY A 213 14.24 -4.14 25.56
CA GLY A 213 14.70 -3.38 26.73
C GLY A 213 16.18 -3.00 26.72
N ARG A 214 16.86 -3.16 25.58
CA ARG A 214 18.26 -2.73 25.40
C ARG A 214 18.30 -1.23 25.10
N ALA A 215 19.12 -0.49 25.84
CA ALA A 215 19.37 0.92 25.56
C ALA A 215 19.97 1.10 24.17
N ASP A 216 19.36 1.98 23.36
CA ASP A 216 19.79 2.30 22.01
C ASP A 216 19.31 3.73 21.66
N ASP A 217 20.27 4.65 21.52
CA ASP A 217 19.98 6.08 21.28
C ASP A 217 19.76 6.41 19.81
N ARG A 218 19.90 5.42 18.91
CA ARG A 218 19.70 5.65 17.47
C ARG A 218 18.21 5.88 17.15
N PRO A 219 17.91 6.56 16.03
CA PRO A 219 16.55 6.65 15.52
C PRO A 219 15.98 5.25 15.26
N LYS A 220 14.74 5.01 15.69
CA LYS A 220 14.07 3.71 15.55
C LYS A 220 13.07 3.76 14.41
N LEU A 221 12.80 2.62 13.77
CA LEU A 221 11.67 2.54 12.84
C LEU A 221 10.37 2.76 13.63
N ALA A 222 9.58 3.76 13.23
CA ALA A 222 8.26 4.06 13.80
C ALA A 222 7.11 3.71 12.83
N GLY A 223 7.39 3.62 11.54
CA GLY A 223 6.42 3.21 10.56
C GLY A 223 6.99 3.01 9.15
N LEU A 224 6.21 2.35 8.31
CA LEU A 224 6.54 2.09 6.91
C LEU A 224 5.34 2.39 6.03
N ILE A 225 5.50 3.28 5.06
CA ILE A 225 4.48 3.52 4.02
C ILE A 225 5.05 3.08 2.68
N THR A 226 4.28 2.29 1.92
CA THR A 226 4.57 2.03 0.51
C THR A 226 3.47 2.60 -0.36
N THR A 227 3.78 3.64 -1.11
CA THR A 227 2.84 4.26 -2.04
C THR A 227 3.09 3.72 -3.45
N ILE A 228 2.04 3.19 -4.07
CA ILE A 228 2.04 2.80 -5.48
C ILE A 228 1.64 4.01 -6.30
N CYS A 229 2.61 4.64 -6.96
CA CYS A 229 2.36 5.88 -7.69
C CYS A 229 1.77 5.62 -9.07
N ALA A 230 2.16 4.52 -9.73
CA ALA A 230 1.65 4.14 -11.05
C ALA A 230 1.76 2.64 -11.33
N THR A 231 0.86 2.14 -12.19
CA THR A 231 0.75 0.75 -12.65
C THR A 231 0.37 0.74 -14.13
N GLY A 232 0.60 -0.36 -14.85
CA GLY A 232 0.04 -0.54 -16.20
C GLY A 232 0.85 0.03 -17.37
N SER A 233 2.08 0.50 -17.16
CA SER A 233 2.95 0.91 -18.28
C SER A 233 3.51 -0.33 -18.99
N LEU A 234 3.19 -0.52 -20.28
CA LEU A 234 3.67 -1.61 -21.14
C LEU A 234 4.47 -1.11 -22.36
N ALA A 235 5.49 -1.90 -22.70
CA ALA A 235 6.24 -2.02 -23.97
C ALA A 235 6.69 -0.73 -24.72
N GLY A 236 8.00 -0.44 -24.70
CA GLY A 236 8.63 0.35 -25.77
C GLY A 236 9.67 1.38 -25.34
N LYS A 237 9.57 1.94 -24.13
CA LYS A 237 10.59 2.89 -23.62
C LYS A 237 11.36 2.27 -22.47
N ARG A 238 12.67 2.10 -22.67
CA ARG A 238 13.64 1.82 -21.61
C ARG A 238 13.51 2.98 -20.61
N MET A 239 12.71 2.84 -19.55
CA MET A 239 12.67 3.83 -18.48
C MET A 239 14.05 3.82 -17.82
N THR A 240 14.82 4.88 -18.06
CA THR A 240 16.18 5.05 -17.56
C THR A 240 16.14 5.06 -16.04
N ARG A 241 16.83 4.10 -15.41
CA ARG A 241 16.95 3.99 -13.96
C ARG A 241 17.78 5.15 -13.42
N ARG A 242 17.21 6.33 -13.23
CA ARG A 242 17.77 7.29 -12.27
C ARG A 242 17.16 6.98 -10.91
N ARG A 243 18.00 6.92 -9.88
CA ARG A 243 17.60 6.85 -8.46
C ARG A 243 17.91 8.21 -7.88
N LEU A 244 16.89 9.03 -7.68
CA LEU A 244 16.98 10.26 -6.90
C LEU A 244 16.69 9.92 -5.44
N TRP A 245 17.48 10.50 -4.55
CA TRP A 245 17.26 10.44 -3.11
C TRP A 245 17.17 11.87 -2.61
N SER A 246 16.23 12.14 -1.71
CA SER A 246 16.17 13.38 -0.96
C SER A 246 15.88 13.06 0.50
N ARG A 247 16.56 13.76 1.40
CA ARG A 247 16.19 13.83 2.81
C ARG A 247 15.25 15.02 2.91
N ASN A 248 13.95 14.76 3.04
CA ASN A 248 12.99 15.84 3.27
C ASN A 248 12.79 15.99 4.77
N ILE A 249 13.16 17.16 5.28
CA ILE A 249 12.74 17.64 6.61
C ILE A 249 11.37 18.27 6.36
N ALA A 250 10.29 17.53 6.56
CA ALA A 250 8.94 18.08 6.42
C ALA A 250 7.99 17.56 7.51
N SER A 251 7.17 18.49 7.98
CA SER A 251 6.29 18.48 9.15
C SER A 251 5.53 17.17 9.43
N ARG A 252 5.52 16.81 10.72
CA ARG A 252 4.82 15.69 11.37
C ARG A 252 3.54 15.22 10.64
N PRO A 253 3.47 13.96 10.19
CA PRO A 253 2.19 13.32 9.93
C PRO A 253 1.52 13.00 11.27
N ASN A 254 0.26 13.42 11.45
CA ASN A 254 -0.58 12.97 12.55
C ASN A 254 -0.83 11.47 12.38
N ILE A 255 -0.09 10.64 13.10
CA ILE A 255 -0.43 9.24 13.32
C ILE A 255 -1.35 9.23 14.55
N PRO A 256 -2.62 8.78 14.45
CA PRO A 256 -3.45 8.63 15.63
C PRO A 256 -2.80 7.62 16.58
N SER A 257 -2.53 8.06 17.81
CA SER A 257 -2.07 7.21 18.90
C SER A 257 -3.15 6.17 19.21
N VAL A 258 -2.79 4.90 19.21
CA VAL A 258 -3.61 3.86 19.82
C VAL A 258 -3.46 4.01 21.33
N SER A 259 -4.48 4.55 21.99
CA SER A 259 -4.60 4.47 23.44
C SER A 259 -4.78 3.01 23.85
N THR A 260 -3.91 2.55 24.73
CA THR A 260 -4.00 1.27 25.46
C THR A 260 -5.28 1.15 26.26
#